data_AF-K9W559-F1
#
_entry.id   AF-K9W559-F1
#
_cell.length_a   1.000
_cell.length_b   1.000
_cell.length_c   1.000
_cell.angle_alpha   90.00
_cell.angle_beta   90.00
_cell.angle_gamma   90.00
#
_symmetry.space_group_name_H-M   'P 1'
#
loop_
_entity.id
_entity.type
_entity.pdbx_description
1 polymer ?
#
loop_
_entity_poly.entity_id
_entity_poly.type
_entity_poly.pdbx_seq_one_letter_code
_entity_poly.pdbx_strand_id
1 'polypeptide(L)'
;MSEQRIFIPVDFVSSYDSTFDQKGAKTYFAVVSVAQIPTNLPLTPNLRRANKKTEVFQQILNTLRTAPERFFERNNGIKLAASNIEIEQTKKGNGIWIDFGDSIATGGVLNGGHTLAAIESARIEGVPLDKARVKVEILCGLDDKEVSTTSVAVNTATPVDTRSKLNALGVFEPIKTYLDTQTESLQPPLRIAYYQNQEGIGRYPHCSVVHIYDLLTHIDRIRHDFTKPGKTSHPKGSTSQSALKSASFQQRIFNLLPLLTDVLAIEKNLLQLVHKHLDNPSVRGLSNLAGVKPKGIVALMDGSYFGFTVPISFSLPVVAAYRVFIDPEPPCTSWLIPFDKFSDVLLPELWVWYRDQLKKEKAKGNESFTSIIRHPAIWSDLCLIAQDVQRQLLKEHQQKPPFRPTHTLINHKEESTTLVTVVPASDSDWSTVYTASDWEVSKSSIEYHPKLGLISQGVQLVNTELIPL
;
A
#
# COMPACT_ATOMS: atom_id res chain seq x y z
N MET A 1 27.18 -11.85 2.07
CA MET A 1 26.66 -12.49 0.85
C MET A 1 26.94 -13.97 0.98
N SER A 2 25.93 -14.79 1.25
CA SER A 2 26.09 -16.24 1.28
C SER A 2 25.79 -16.77 -0.12
N GLU A 3 26.77 -17.38 -0.78
CA GLU A 3 26.54 -18.14 -2.02
C GLU A 3 25.38 -19.12 -1.79
N GLN A 4 24.24 -18.93 -2.46
CA GLN A 4 23.15 -19.92 -2.46
C GLN A 4 23.47 -21.01 -3.49
N ARG A 5 24.59 -21.71 -3.27
CA ARG A 5 25.02 -22.82 -4.10
C ARG A 5 24.65 -24.14 -3.41
N ILE A 6 23.93 -25.01 -4.11
CA ILE A 6 23.41 -26.27 -3.56
C ILE A 6 23.87 -27.44 -4.41
N PHE A 7 24.37 -28.50 -3.77
CA PHE A 7 24.64 -29.78 -4.43
C PHE A 7 23.43 -30.72 -4.31
N ILE A 8 23.06 -31.35 -5.42
CA ILE A 8 22.01 -32.37 -5.46
C ILE A 8 22.58 -33.62 -6.15
N PRO A 9 22.64 -34.78 -5.46
CA PRO A 9 22.91 -36.05 -6.11
C PRO A 9 21.78 -36.42 -7.08
N VAL A 10 22.12 -36.89 -8.28
CA VAL A 10 21.13 -37.21 -9.33
C VAL A 10 21.38 -38.60 -9.90
N ASP A 11 20.30 -39.34 -10.16
CA ASP A 11 20.40 -40.62 -10.87
C ASP A 11 20.69 -40.40 -12.36
N PHE A 12 20.18 -39.28 -12.90
CA PHE A 12 20.31 -38.90 -14.31
C PHE A 12 20.32 -37.38 -14.43
N VAL A 13 21.11 -36.84 -15.36
CA VAL A 13 21.04 -35.46 -15.80
C VAL A 13 21.35 -35.35 -17.29
N SER A 14 20.59 -34.54 -18.00
CA SER A 14 20.88 -34.10 -19.36
C SER A 14 20.62 -32.61 -19.50
N SER A 15 21.20 -32.00 -20.54
CA SER A 15 20.97 -30.60 -20.89
C SER A 15 20.59 -30.50 -22.36
N TYR A 16 19.75 -29.53 -22.68
CA TYR A 16 19.46 -29.11 -24.04
C TYR A 16 19.48 -27.59 -24.13
N ASP A 17 19.83 -27.07 -25.31
CA ASP A 17 19.74 -25.63 -25.57
C ASP A 17 18.28 -25.21 -25.47
N SER A 18 18.04 -24.15 -24.70
CA SER A 18 16.69 -23.66 -24.52
C SER A 18 16.24 -22.90 -25.77
N THR A 19 14.93 -22.84 -26.02
CA THR A 19 14.36 -22.08 -27.15
C THR A 19 14.20 -20.59 -26.83
N PHE A 20 14.76 -20.10 -25.72
CA PHE A 20 14.73 -18.68 -25.38
C PHE A 20 15.69 -17.91 -26.29
N ASP A 21 15.33 -16.68 -26.67
CA ASP A 21 16.17 -15.78 -27.48
C ASP A 21 17.45 -15.30 -26.74
N GLN A 22 17.75 -15.84 -25.56
CA GLN A 22 18.90 -15.52 -24.74
C GLN A 22 20.07 -16.46 -25.02
N LYS A 23 21.16 -15.86 -25.52
CA LYS A 23 22.39 -16.58 -25.85
C LYS A 23 22.98 -17.24 -24.59
N GLY A 24 23.07 -18.56 -24.61
CA GLY A 24 23.65 -19.36 -23.52
C GLY A 24 22.63 -19.91 -22.52
N ALA A 25 21.34 -19.60 -22.67
CA ALA A 25 20.28 -20.17 -21.84
C ALA A 25 20.12 -21.67 -22.13
N LYS A 26 20.16 -22.49 -21.08
CA LYS A 26 20.07 -23.96 -21.16
C LYS A 26 18.99 -24.48 -20.24
N THR A 27 18.38 -25.59 -20.63
CA THR A 27 17.50 -26.34 -19.75
C THR A 27 18.15 -27.66 -19.38
N TYR A 28 18.16 -27.95 -18.07
CA TYR A 28 18.61 -29.22 -17.53
C TYR A 28 17.42 -30.03 -17.07
N PHE A 29 17.46 -31.34 -17.34
CA PHE A 29 16.51 -32.29 -16.80
C PHE A 29 17.26 -33.29 -15.92
N ALA A 30 16.84 -33.41 -14.67
CA ALA A 30 17.41 -34.34 -13.72
C ALA A 30 16.35 -35.27 -13.11
N VAL A 31 16.78 -36.51 -12.85
CA VAL A 31 16.02 -37.47 -12.04
C VAL A 31 16.70 -37.56 -10.68
N VAL A 32 15.95 -37.24 -9.62
CA VAL A 32 16.50 -37.10 -8.27
C VAL A 32 15.82 -38.05 -7.31
N SER A 33 16.60 -38.68 -6.43
CA SER A 33 16.04 -39.40 -5.28
C SER A 33 15.27 -38.44 -4.37
N VAL A 34 14.00 -38.76 -4.10
CA VAL A 34 13.19 -37.98 -3.17
C VAL A 34 13.78 -38.02 -1.76
N ALA A 35 14.56 -39.05 -1.40
CA ALA A 35 15.29 -39.08 -0.13
C ALA A 35 16.45 -38.04 -0.08
N GLN A 36 16.99 -37.62 -1.22
CA GLN A 36 18.19 -36.79 -1.31
C GLN A 36 17.91 -35.33 -1.71
N ILE A 37 16.73 -35.02 -2.25
CA ILE A 37 16.42 -33.64 -2.67
C ILE A 37 16.30 -32.69 -1.46
N PRO A 38 17.01 -31.56 -1.41
CA PRO A 38 16.79 -30.56 -0.37
C PRO A 38 15.38 -29.99 -0.45
N THR A 39 14.72 -29.82 0.70
CA THR A 39 13.36 -29.21 0.78
C THR A 39 13.40 -27.73 1.13
N ASN A 40 14.57 -27.22 1.53
CA ASN A 40 14.84 -25.82 1.84
C ASN A 40 15.35 -25.02 0.61
N LEU A 41 14.90 -25.37 -0.60
CA LEU A 41 15.24 -24.63 -1.81
C LEU A 41 14.64 -23.21 -1.77
N PRO A 42 15.30 -22.20 -2.38
CA PRO A 42 14.72 -20.87 -2.53
C PRO A 42 13.34 -20.96 -3.18
N LEU A 43 12.30 -20.47 -2.49
CA LEU A 43 10.92 -20.61 -2.94
C LEU A 43 10.49 -19.49 -3.88
N THR A 44 11.20 -18.39 -3.92
CA THR A 44 11.05 -17.37 -4.98
C THR A 44 11.70 -17.90 -6.25
N PRO A 45 11.19 -17.59 -7.46
CA PRO A 45 10.06 -16.73 -7.82
C PRO A 45 8.69 -17.45 -7.83
N ASN A 46 8.46 -18.50 -7.04
CA ASN A 46 7.17 -19.19 -7.03
C ASN A 46 6.06 -18.21 -6.66
N LEU A 47 4.99 -18.22 -7.45
CA LEU A 47 3.89 -17.27 -7.29
C LEU A 47 3.06 -17.51 -6.03
N ARG A 48 3.14 -18.69 -5.43
CA ARG A 48 2.38 -19.01 -4.22
C ARG A 48 3.12 -19.97 -3.32
N ARG A 49 3.00 -19.77 -2.01
CA ARG A 49 3.41 -20.81 -1.06
C ARG A 49 2.44 -22.00 -1.13
N ALA A 50 2.99 -23.18 -0.90
CA ALA A 50 2.22 -24.42 -0.83
C ALA A 50 1.20 -24.36 0.31
N ASN A 51 -0.04 -24.73 0.03
CA ASN A 51 -1.06 -24.87 1.06
C ASN A 51 -1.28 -26.36 1.35
N LYS A 52 -0.81 -26.82 2.51
CA LYS A 52 -0.91 -28.21 2.97
C LYS A 52 -2.36 -28.72 3.11
N LYS A 53 -3.36 -27.83 3.09
CA LYS A 53 -4.79 -28.19 3.13
C LYS A 53 -5.41 -28.43 1.75
N THR A 54 -4.68 -28.20 0.67
CA THR A 54 -5.23 -28.37 -0.70
C THR A 54 -5.26 -29.83 -1.11
N GLU A 55 -6.24 -30.18 -1.95
CA GLU A 55 -6.35 -31.53 -2.52
C GLU A 55 -5.08 -31.94 -3.27
N VAL A 56 -4.50 -31.02 -4.06
CA VAL A 56 -3.24 -31.26 -4.79
C VAL A 56 -2.13 -31.69 -3.83
N PHE A 57 -1.93 -30.96 -2.73
CA PHE A 57 -0.94 -31.36 -1.71
C PHE A 57 -1.22 -32.75 -1.15
N GLN A 58 -2.48 -33.02 -0.81
CA GLN A 58 -2.88 -34.30 -0.21
C GLN A 58 -2.70 -35.47 -1.19
N GLN A 59 -2.96 -35.29 -2.48
CA GLN A 59 -2.74 -36.30 -3.52
C GLN A 59 -1.25 -36.61 -3.72
N ILE A 60 -0.39 -35.58 -3.74
CA ILE A 60 1.07 -35.74 -3.82
C ILE A 60 1.57 -36.53 -2.59
N LEU A 61 1.19 -36.09 -1.39
CA LEU A 61 1.59 -36.74 -0.13
C LEU A 61 1.08 -38.18 -0.06
N ASN A 62 -0.16 -38.43 -0.48
CA ASN A 62 -0.71 -39.78 -0.55
C ASN A 62 0.09 -40.68 -1.50
N THR A 63 0.54 -40.15 -2.64
CA THR A 63 1.39 -40.92 -3.56
C THR A 63 2.70 -41.36 -2.89
N LEU A 64 3.35 -40.46 -2.12
CA LEU A 64 4.56 -40.81 -1.35
C LEU A 64 4.29 -41.93 -0.32
N ARG A 65 3.12 -41.91 0.33
CA ARG A 65 2.75 -42.90 1.34
C ARG A 65 2.38 -44.26 0.76
N THR A 66 1.64 -44.29 -0.35
CA THR A 66 0.99 -45.52 -0.84
C THR A 66 1.64 -46.13 -2.07
N ALA A 67 2.36 -45.33 -2.88
CA ALA A 67 2.97 -45.78 -4.13
C ALA A 67 4.23 -44.96 -4.46
N PRO A 68 5.24 -44.93 -3.58
CA PRO A 68 6.44 -44.11 -3.76
C PRO A 68 7.19 -44.44 -5.06
N GLU A 69 7.20 -45.70 -5.50
CA GLU A 69 7.79 -46.13 -6.77
C GLU A 69 7.11 -45.53 -8.01
N ARG A 70 5.87 -45.06 -7.89
CA ARG A 70 5.11 -44.38 -8.95
C ARG A 70 5.15 -42.86 -8.85
N PHE A 71 5.97 -42.31 -7.93
CA PHE A 71 5.98 -40.87 -7.66
C PHE A 71 6.44 -40.07 -8.90
N PHE A 72 7.38 -40.62 -9.67
CA PHE A 72 7.91 -39.98 -10.87
C PHE A 72 6.86 -39.80 -11.97
N GLU A 73 5.99 -40.79 -12.17
CA GLU A 73 4.94 -40.78 -13.20
C GLU A 73 3.73 -39.95 -12.76
N ARG A 74 3.39 -39.99 -11.47
CA ARG A 74 2.17 -39.37 -10.92
C ARG A 74 2.31 -37.90 -10.53
N ASN A 75 3.53 -37.36 -10.53
CA ASN A 75 3.79 -35.98 -10.14
C ASN A 75 4.51 -35.20 -11.24
N ASN A 76 4.15 -33.92 -11.38
CA ASN A 76 4.74 -33.00 -12.37
C ASN A 76 6.18 -32.59 -12.03
N GLY A 77 6.70 -33.03 -10.87
CA GLY A 77 8.07 -32.73 -10.45
C GLY A 77 8.24 -31.34 -9.85
N ILE A 78 9.44 -30.81 -10.02
CA ILE A 78 9.90 -29.49 -9.54
C ILE A 78 10.56 -28.78 -10.71
N LYS A 79 10.24 -27.50 -10.89
CA LYS A 79 10.84 -26.64 -11.90
C LYS A 79 11.57 -25.49 -11.23
N LEU A 80 12.83 -25.28 -11.58
CA LEU A 80 13.73 -24.31 -10.98
C LEU A 80 14.24 -23.30 -12.01
N ALA A 81 14.56 -22.09 -11.56
CA ALA A 81 15.42 -21.13 -12.25
C ALA A 81 16.77 -21.04 -11.51
N ALA A 82 17.86 -20.97 -12.26
CA ALA A 82 19.22 -20.91 -11.73
C ALA A 82 20.09 -19.95 -12.57
N SER A 83 21.08 -19.31 -11.93
CA SER A 83 22.07 -18.49 -12.62
C SER A 83 23.09 -19.37 -13.35
N ASN A 84 23.54 -20.44 -12.69
CA ASN A 84 24.54 -21.36 -13.22
C ASN A 84 24.30 -22.81 -12.75
N ILE A 85 24.72 -23.77 -13.58
CA ILE A 85 24.71 -25.21 -13.29
C ILE A 85 26.07 -25.80 -13.63
N GLU A 86 26.64 -26.54 -12.67
CA GLU A 86 27.82 -27.37 -12.91
C GLU A 86 27.46 -28.84 -12.68
N ILE A 87 27.71 -29.67 -13.69
CA ILE A 87 27.52 -31.12 -13.57
C ILE A 87 28.82 -31.74 -13.09
N GLU A 88 28.75 -32.47 -11.98
CA GLU A 88 29.86 -33.22 -11.42
C GLU A 88 29.64 -34.72 -11.67
N GLN A 89 30.56 -35.36 -12.39
CA GLN A 89 30.56 -36.81 -12.52
C GLN A 89 31.46 -37.42 -11.44
N THR A 90 30.88 -38.20 -10.53
CA THR A 90 31.63 -38.88 -9.49
C THR A 90 31.64 -40.40 -9.71
N LYS A 91 32.61 -41.09 -9.10
CA LYS A 91 32.65 -42.57 -9.07
C LYS A 91 31.43 -43.20 -8.38
N LYS A 92 30.61 -42.42 -7.67
CA LYS A 92 29.41 -42.87 -6.94
C LYS A 92 28.09 -42.43 -7.59
N GLY A 93 28.15 -41.76 -8.75
CA GLY A 93 26.98 -41.22 -9.45
C GLY A 93 27.20 -39.79 -9.95
N ASN A 94 26.24 -39.28 -10.72
CA ASN A 94 26.24 -37.88 -11.17
C ASN A 94 25.68 -36.97 -10.06
N GLY A 95 26.11 -35.72 -10.05
CA GLY A 95 25.57 -34.68 -9.19
C GLY A 95 25.49 -33.35 -9.94
N ILE A 96 24.66 -32.44 -9.43
CA ILE A 96 24.55 -31.08 -9.96
C ILE A 96 24.79 -30.08 -8.85
N TRP A 97 25.61 -29.09 -9.14
CA TRP A 97 25.70 -27.86 -8.37
C TRP A 97 24.79 -26.83 -9.02
N ILE A 98 23.86 -26.31 -8.23
CA ILE A 98 22.91 -25.27 -8.65
C ILE A 98 23.30 -23.98 -7.94
N ASP A 99 23.58 -22.95 -8.71
CA ASP A 99 23.72 -21.59 -8.23
C ASP A 99 22.43 -20.82 -8.54
N PHE A 100 21.80 -20.26 -7.52
CA PHE A 100 20.59 -19.45 -7.66
C PHE A 100 20.91 -17.95 -7.92
N GLY A 101 22.18 -17.55 -7.79
CA GLY A 101 22.62 -16.16 -7.91
C GLY A 101 22.31 -15.31 -6.67
N ASP A 102 22.70 -14.04 -6.75
CA ASP A 102 22.58 -13.08 -5.63
C ASP A 102 21.16 -12.51 -5.46
N SER A 103 20.31 -12.67 -6.48
CA SER A 103 18.94 -12.18 -6.45
C SER A 103 17.98 -13.27 -5.99
N ILE A 104 17.50 -13.16 -4.75
CA ILE A 104 16.39 -13.97 -4.22
C ILE A 104 15.17 -13.86 -5.16
N ALA A 105 15.01 -12.76 -5.90
CA ALA A 105 13.85 -12.57 -6.75
C ALA A 105 13.80 -13.52 -7.96
N THR A 106 14.91 -14.11 -8.41
CA THR A 106 14.96 -14.78 -9.72
C THR A 106 15.61 -16.16 -9.76
N GLY A 107 16.32 -16.56 -8.71
CA GLY A 107 16.77 -17.94 -8.53
C GLY A 107 15.87 -18.74 -7.57
N GLY A 108 15.39 -19.91 -8.01
CA GLY A 108 14.68 -20.85 -7.13
C GLY A 108 13.50 -21.54 -7.79
N VAL A 109 12.51 -21.92 -6.98
CA VAL A 109 11.36 -22.73 -7.42
C VAL A 109 10.42 -21.90 -8.28
N LEU A 110 10.25 -22.29 -9.54
CA LEU A 110 9.20 -21.77 -10.44
C LEU A 110 7.88 -22.51 -10.21
N ASN A 111 7.94 -23.83 -10.04
CA ASN A 111 6.81 -24.71 -9.77
C ASN A 111 7.27 -25.95 -9.00
N GLY A 112 6.35 -26.63 -8.32
CA GLY A 112 6.65 -27.80 -7.48
C GLY A 112 6.73 -27.48 -5.99
N GLY A 113 6.30 -26.29 -5.55
CA GLY A 113 6.25 -25.95 -4.13
C GLY A 113 5.42 -26.92 -3.28
N HIS A 114 4.29 -27.41 -3.81
CA HIS A 114 3.51 -28.46 -3.13
C HIS A 114 4.25 -29.80 -3.10
N THR A 115 5.00 -30.14 -4.15
CA THR A 115 5.87 -31.32 -4.22
C THR A 115 6.91 -31.27 -3.11
N LEU A 116 7.66 -30.17 -2.99
CA LEU A 116 8.66 -29.98 -1.92
C LEU A 116 8.04 -30.06 -0.52
N ALA A 117 6.92 -29.37 -0.29
CA ALA A 117 6.24 -29.39 1.00
C ALA A 117 5.70 -30.79 1.36
N ALA A 118 5.24 -31.58 0.38
CA ALA A 118 4.78 -32.94 0.59
C ALA A 118 5.95 -33.89 0.90
N ILE A 119 7.08 -33.73 0.21
CA ILE A 119 8.32 -34.47 0.51
C ILE A 119 8.78 -34.17 1.94
N GLU A 120 8.81 -32.90 2.34
CA GLU A 120 9.15 -32.51 3.71
C GLU A 120 8.20 -33.13 4.74
N SER A 121 6.89 -33.09 4.49
CA SER A 121 5.89 -33.66 5.40
C SER A 121 6.02 -35.18 5.49
N ALA A 122 6.28 -35.87 4.37
CA ALA A 122 6.53 -37.30 4.35
C ALA A 122 7.80 -37.69 5.13
N ARG A 123 8.87 -36.87 5.07
CA ARG A 123 10.08 -37.06 5.88
C ARG A 123 9.80 -36.94 7.36
N ILE A 124 9.07 -35.89 7.77
CA ILE A 124 8.67 -35.67 9.17
C ILE A 124 7.82 -36.84 9.68
N GLU A 125 6.95 -37.39 8.84
CA GLU A 125 6.12 -38.56 9.14
C GLU A 125 6.87 -39.90 9.14
N GLY A 126 8.14 -39.93 8.73
CA GLY A 126 8.92 -41.16 8.64
C GLY A 126 8.53 -42.08 7.49
N VAL A 127 7.92 -41.56 6.42
CA VAL A 127 7.57 -42.33 5.22
C VAL A 127 8.88 -42.82 4.55
N PRO A 128 8.98 -44.09 4.12
CA PRO A 128 10.13 -44.59 3.37
C PRO A 128 10.15 -44.01 1.95
N LEU A 129 11.19 -43.23 1.64
CA LEU A 129 11.33 -42.47 0.38
C LEU A 129 12.36 -43.05 -0.59
N ASP A 130 12.98 -44.19 -0.25
CA ASP A 130 14.07 -44.80 -1.01
C ASP A 130 13.68 -45.15 -2.45
N LYS A 131 12.42 -45.54 -2.67
CA LYS A 131 11.87 -45.89 -3.98
C LYS A 131 11.33 -44.71 -4.77
N ALA A 132 11.17 -43.54 -4.15
CA ALA A 132 10.57 -42.39 -4.81
C ALA A 132 11.61 -41.57 -5.58
N ARG A 133 11.27 -41.23 -6.83
CA ARG A 133 12.04 -40.37 -7.73
C ARG A 133 11.23 -39.20 -8.22
N VAL A 134 11.85 -38.03 -8.36
CA VAL A 134 11.20 -36.79 -8.78
C VAL A 134 11.92 -36.18 -9.98
N LYS A 135 11.14 -35.64 -10.92
CA LYS A 135 11.61 -34.86 -12.06
C LYS A 135 12.04 -33.48 -11.56
N VAL A 136 13.24 -33.03 -11.92
CA VAL A 136 13.71 -31.68 -11.68
C VAL A 136 14.10 -31.06 -13.01
N GLU A 137 13.35 -30.06 -13.46
CA GLU A 137 13.66 -29.26 -14.66
C GLU A 137 14.27 -27.92 -14.21
N ILE A 138 15.41 -27.53 -14.75
CA ILE A 138 16.14 -26.33 -14.33
C ILE A 138 16.41 -25.45 -15.53
N LEU A 139 15.88 -24.23 -15.51
CA LEU A 139 16.14 -23.20 -16.50
C LEU A 139 17.34 -22.38 -16.03
N CYS A 140 18.42 -22.40 -16.80
CA CYS A 140 19.70 -21.81 -16.43
C CYS A 140 20.04 -20.63 -17.34
N GLY A 141 20.53 -19.54 -16.74
CA GLY A 141 21.03 -18.37 -17.48
C GLY A 141 19.92 -17.49 -18.07
N LEU A 142 18.74 -17.48 -17.45
CA LEU A 142 17.65 -16.60 -17.84
C LEU A 142 17.74 -15.24 -17.16
N ASP A 143 17.36 -14.17 -17.87
CA ASP A 143 17.17 -12.86 -17.23
C ASP A 143 15.93 -12.82 -16.32
N ASP A 144 15.87 -11.81 -15.46
CA ASP A 144 14.84 -11.66 -14.44
C ASP A 144 13.42 -11.60 -15.02
N LYS A 145 13.28 -11.02 -16.22
CA LYS A 145 12.00 -10.86 -16.90
C LYS A 145 11.49 -12.18 -17.45
N GLU A 146 12.36 -12.98 -18.06
CA GLU A 146 12.02 -14.30 -18.59
C GLU A 146 11.72 -15.29 -17.47
N VAL A 147 12.47 -15.26 -16.36
CA VAL A 147 12.18 -16.04 -15.16
C VAL A 147 10.75 -15.75 -14.65
N SER A 148 10.40 -14.47 -14.52
CA SER A 148 9.10 -14.03 -14.01
C SER A 148 7.95 -14.42 -14.94
N THR A 149 8.13 -14.21 -16.25
CA THR A 149 7.14 -14.58 -17.27
C THR A 149 6.92 -16.09 -17.32
N THR A 150 8.01 -16.86 -17.23
CA THR A 150 7.96 -18.33 -17.20
C THR A 150 7.27 -18.82 -15.93
N SER A 151 7.55 -18.24 -14.75
CA SER A 151 6.86 -18.56 -13.50
C SER A 151 5.33 -18.43 -13.64
N VAL A 152 4.86 -17.36 -14.31
CA VAL A 152 3.42 -17.17 -14.62
C VAL A 152 2.88 -18.23 -15.56
N ALA A 153 3.61 -18.59 -16.61
CA ALA A 153 3.18 -19.57 -17.60
C ALA A 153 3.08 -21.00 -17.05
N VAL A 154 4.01 -21.42 -16.19
CA VAL A 154 4.05 -22.80 -15.66
C VAL A 154 3.06 -23.06 -14.54
N ASN A 155 2.46 -22.00 -13.96
CA ASN A 155 1.50 -22.08 -12.86
C ASN A 155 0.03 -21.94 -13.33
N THR A 156 -0.35 -22.63 -14.41
CA THR A 156 -1.70 -22.56 -15.01
C THR A 156 -2.67 -23.65 -14.53
N ALA A 157 -2.18 -24.78 -14.01
CA ALA A 157 -3.00 -25.93 -13.62
C ALA A 157 -3.99 -25.65 -12.47
N THR A 158 -3.66 -24.75 -11.55
CA THR A 158 -4.62 -24.16 -10.61
C THR A 158 -4.52 -22.65 -10.73
N PRO A 159 -5.62 -21.91 -10.92
CA PRO A 159 -5.57 -20.46 -11.04
C PRO A 159 -4.84 -19.81 -9.85
N VAL A 160 -3.69 -19.21 -10.12
CA VAL A 160 -3.00 -18.31 -9.19
C VAL A 160 -3.72 -16.95 -9.21
N ASP A 161 -3.86 -16.33 -8.03
CA ASP A 161 -4.50 -15.00 -7.94
C ASP A 161 -3.73 -13.95 -8.77
N THR A 162 -4.46 -12.98 -9.33
CA THR A 162 -3.86 -11.96 -10.21
C THR A 162 -2.78 -11.16 -9.48
N ARG A 163 -2.97 -10.89 -8.18
CA ARG A 163 -2.00 -10.22 -7.30
C ARG A 163 -0.64 -10.91 -7.33
N SER A 164 -0.58 -12.23 -7.17
CA SER A 164 0.69 -12.96 -7.15
C SER A 164 1.42 -12.89 -8.48
N LYS A 165 0.68 -12.90 -9.60
CA LYS A 165 1.25 -12.71 -10.95
C LYS A 165 1.85 -11.32 -11.10
N LEU A 166 1.14 -10.28 -10.63
CA LEU A 166 1.63 -8.90 -10.66
C LEU A 166 2.87 -8.72 -9.78
N ASN A 167 2.90 -9.35 -8.60
CA ASN A 167 4.08 -9.33 -7.73
C ASN A 167 5.30 -9.94 -8.42
N ALA A 168 5.15 -11.08 -9.09
CA ALA A 168 6.25 -11.71 -9.82
C ALA A 168 6.72 -10.88 -11.02
N LEU A 169 5.83 -10.11 -11.65
CA LEU A 169 6.19 -9.16 -12.71
C LEU A 169 6.81 -7.85 -12.17
N GLY A 170 7.10 -7.75 -10.88
CA GLY A 170 7.71 -6.57 -10.27
C GLY A 170 6.78 -5.35 -10.14
N VAL A 171 5.47 -5.51 -10.37
CA VAL A 171 4.50 -4.39 -10.35
C VAL A 171 4.45 -3.72 -8.98
N PHE A 172 4.78 -4.44 -7.91
CA PHE A 172 4.74 -3.94 -6.54
C PHE A 172 6.09 -3.45 -6.00
N GLU A 173 7.17 -3.51 -6.80
CA GLU A 173 8.50 -3.06 -6.35
C GLU A 173 8.50 -1.59 -5.89
N PRO A 174 7.85 -0.63 -6.58
CA PRO A 174 7.82 0.75 -6.11
C PRO A 174 7.18 0.92 -4.72
N ILE A 175 6.18 0.11 -4.38
CA ILE A 175 5.56 0.11 -3.04
C ILE A 175 6.55 -0.47 -2.01
N LYS A 176 7.22 -1.58 -2.33
CA LYS A 176 8.20 -2.19 -1.44
C LYS A 176 9.35 -1.23 -1.17
N THR A 177 9.95 -0.67 -2.22
CA THR A 177 11.02 0.33 -2.10
C THR A 177 10.58 1.52 -1.26
N TYR A 178 9.41 2.09 -1.51
CA TYR A 178 8.90 3.19 -0.70
C TYR A 178 8.79 2.80 0.78
N LEU A 179 8.16 1.68 1.09
CA LEU A 179 7.98 1.24 2.48
C LEU A 179 9.31 0.93 3.17
N ASP A 180 10.29 0.38 2.44
CA ASP A 180 11.63 0.15 2.96
C ASP A 180 12.31 1.47 3.37
N THR A 181 12.12 2.55 2.59
CA THR A 181 12.61 3.90 2.98
C THR A 181 11.90 4.49 4.20
N GLN A 182 10.71 3.98 4.54
CA GLN A 182 9.91 4.41 5.69
C GLN A 182 10.06 3.48 6.92
N THR A 183 11.00 2.53 6.89
CA THR A 183 11.11 1.49 7.94
C THR A 183 11.32 2.08 9.34
N GLU A 184 12.07 3.18 9.47
CA GLU A 184 12.28 3.83 10.78
C GLU A 184 11.02 4.51 11.31
N SER A 185 10.20 5.11 10.44
CA SER A 185 8.96 5.80 10.82
C SER A 185 7.77 4.84 11.02
N LEU A 186 7.80 3.67 10.37
CA LEU A 186 6.74 2.65 10.43
C LEU A 186 7.16 1.47 11.33
N GLN A 187 7.09 1.67 12.65
CA GLN A 187 7.37 0.63 13.65
C GLN A 187 6.09 0.24 14.42
N PRO A 188 5.67 -1.04 14.41
CA PRO A 188 6.25 -2.16 13.67
C PRO A 188 6.02 -2.05 12.15
N PRO A 189 6.81 -2.76 11.32
CA PRO A 189 6.64 -2.75 9.87
C PRO A 189 5.24 -3.24 9.46
N LEU A 190 4.73 -2.68 8.37
CA LEU A 190 3.41 -3.02 7.85
C LEU A 190 3.34 -4.48 7.40
N ARG A 191 2.29 -5.18 7.84
CA ARG A 191 1.97 -6.56 7.49
C ARG A 191 1.24 -6.60 6.15
N ILE A 192 1.99 -6.70 5.05
CA ILE A 192 1.46 -6.66 3.69
C ILE A 192 1.70 -7.99 2.94
N ALA A 193 0.61 -8.65 2.56
CA ALA A 193 0.63 -9.84 1.70
C ALA A 193 0.68 -9.44 0.22
N TYR A 194 1.81 -9.71 -0.41
CA TYR A 194 2.07 -9.45 -1.83
C TYR A 194 1.70 -10.63 -2.73
N TYR A 195 1.63 -11.85 -2.20
CA TYR A 195 1.28 -13.03 -2.97
C TYR A 195 0.48 -14.05 -2.14
N GLN A 196 -0.04 -15.07 -2.82
CA GLN A 196 -0.96 -16.04 -2.26
C GLN A 196 -0.25 -16.95 -1.23
N ASN A 197 -0.89 -17.13 -0.06
CA ASN A 197 -0.38 -17.92 1.06
C ASN A 197 0.96 -17.46 1.65
N GLN A 198 1.33 -16.18 1.50
CA GLN A 198 2.54 -15.63 2.12
C GLN A 198 2.58 -15.92 3.63
N GLU A 199 3.71 -16.42 4.11
CA GLU A 199 3.92 -16.75 5.53
C GLU A 199 4.08 -15.49 6.38
N GLY A 200 3.83 -15.63 7.68
CA GLY A 200 3.90 -14.53 8.65
C GLY A 200 2.77 -13.51 8.55
N ILE A 201 1.97 -13.55 7.47
CA ILE A 201 0.86 -12.64 7.23
C ILE A 201 -0.42 -13.45 7.19
N GLY A 202 -1.28 -13.26 8.20
CA GLY A 202 -2.57 -13.92 8.24
C GLY A 202 -3.42 -13.61 7.00
N ARG A 203 -4.43 -14.43 6.72
CA ARG A 203 -5.32 -14.26 5.57
C ARG A 203 -6.36 -13.16 5.82
N TYR A 204 -5.88 -11.93 6.02
CA TYR A 204 -6.70 -10.76 6.30
C TYR A 204 -6.79 -9.88 5.05
N PRO A 205 -8.00 -9.61 4.52
CA PRO A 205 -8.16 -8.82 3.30
C PRO A 205 -7.53 -7.43 3.38
N HIS A 206 -7.66 -6.75 4.52
CA HIS A 206 -7.06 -5.43 4.78
C HIS A 206 -5.53 -5.46 4.89
N CYS A 207 -4.90 -6.64 4.93
CA CYS A 207 -3.45 -6.80 4.92
C CYS A 207 -2.90 -7.13 3.53
N SER A 208 -3.68 -6.94 2.45
CA SER A 208 -3.24 -7.23 1.08
C SER A 208 -2.66 -5.98 0.40
N VAL A 209 -1.62 -6.13 -0.42
CA VAL A 209 -1.13 -5.02 -1.27
C VAL A 209 -2.23 -4.47 -2.19
N VAL A 210 -3.20 -5.30 -2.57
CA VAL A 210 -4.37 -4.86 -3.35
C VAL A 210 -5.19 -3.83 -2.57
N HIS A 211 -5.27 -3.94 -1.25
CA HIS A 211 -5.96 -2.96 -0.40
C HIS A 211 -5.27 -1.59 -0.42
N ILE A 212 -3.93 -1.55 -0.43
CA ILE A 212 -3.17 -0.29 -0.62
C ILE A 212 -3.57 0.37 -1.94
N TYR A 213 -3.64 -0.39 -3.03
CA TYR A 213 -4.10 0.16 -4.31
C TYR A 213 -5.53 0.65 -4.26
N ASP A 214 -6.43 -0.09 -3.61
CA ASP A 214 -7.81 0.33 -3.46
C ASP A 214 -7.86 1.67 -2.71
N LEU A 215 -7.20 1.78 -1.56
CA LEU A 215 -7.11 3.00 -0.77
C LEU A 215 -6.55 4.19 -1.58
N LEU A 216 -5.39 4.03 -2.23
CA LEU A 216 -4.76 5.08 -3.03
C LEU A 216 -5.59 5.47 -4.25
N THR A 217 -6.25 4.50 -4.90
CA THR A 217 -7.15 4.79 -6.03
C THR A 217 -8.36 5.62 -5.59
N HIS A 218 -8.86 5.40 -4.37
CA HIS A 218 -10.01 6.13 -3.86
C HIS A 218 -9.67 7.59 -3.50
N ILE A 219 -8.40 7.87 -3.21
CA ILE A 219 -7.89 9.23 -3.05
C ILE A 219 -7.31 9.87 -4.32
N ASP A 220 -7.36 9.19 -5.48
CA ASP A 220 -6.89 9.73 -6.77
C ASP A 220 -7.77 10.92 -7.22
N ARG A 221 -7.38 12.13 -6.78
CA ARG A 221 -8.07 13.38 -7.12
C ARG A 221 -8.07 13.61 -8.62
N ILE A 222 -6.96 13.38 -9.33
CA ILE A 222 -6.87 13.62 -10.79
C ILE A 222 -7.96 12.84 -11.55
N ARG A 223 -8.22 11.59 -11.15
CA ARG A 223 -9.26 10.76 -11.78
C ARG A 223 -10.66 11.08 -11.27
N HIS A 224 -10.81 11.40 -9.99
CA HIS A 224 -12.11 11.53 -9.31
C HIS A 224 -12.42 12.94 -8.80
N ASP A 225 -11.87 13.97 -9.46
CA ASP A 225 -12.12 15.37 -9.16
C ASP A 225 -13.54 15.79 -9.54
N PHE A 226 -14.49 15.57 -8.64
CA PHE A 226 -15.90 15.85 -8.85
C PHE A 226 -16.23 17.36 -8.87
N THR A 227 -15.26 18.24 -8.63
CA THR A 227 -15.43 19.68 -8.89
C THR A 227 -15.31 20.01 -10.38
N LYS A 228 -14.77 19.09 -11.20
CA LYS A 228 -14.62 19.27 -12.64
C LYS A 228 -15.83 18.66 -13.40
N PRO A 229 -16.34 19.34 -14.44
CA PRO A 229 -17.42 18.81 -15.26
C PRO A 229 -17.11 17.41 -15.82
N GLY A 230 -18.09 16.51 -15.76
CA GLY A 230 -17.99 15.15 -16.32
C GLY A 230 -17.21 14.14 -15.46
N LYS A 231 -16.65 14.55 -14.32
CA LYS A 231 -15.97 13.66 -13.37
C LYS A 231 -16.93 13.20 -12.27
N THR A 232 -16.79 11.96 -11.82
CA THR A 232 -17.66 11.37 -10.79
C THR A 232 -16.92 11.18 -9.47
N SER A 233 -17.62 11.44 -8.37
CA SER A 233 -17.13 11.19 -7.02
C SER A 233 -17.02 9.70 -6.69
N HIS A 234 -17.69 8.83 -7.44
CA HIS A 234 -17.70 7.38 -7.23
C HIS A 234 -16.63 6.72 -8.11
N PRO A 235 -15.58 6.09 -7.54
CA PRO A 235 -14.55 5.39 -8.29
C PRO A 235 -15.01 4.07 -8.93
N LYS A 236 -15.92 4.16 -9.91
CA LYS A 236 -16.43 2.98 -10.64
C LYS A 236 -15.28 2.21 -11.30
N GLY A 237 -15.21 0.90 -11.05
CA GLY A 237 -14.31 -0.03 -11.75
C GLY A 237 -12.82 0.27 -11.63
N SER A 238 -12.40 1.13 -10.69
CA SER A 238 -11.00 1.58 -10.60
C SER A 238 -10.08 0.63 -9.81
N THR A 239 -10.65 -0.43 -9.22
CA THR A 239 -9.96 -1.41 -8.36
C THR A 239 -9.71 -2.76 -9.06
N SER A 240 -9.95 -2.87 -10.37
CA SER A 240 -9.63 -4.12 -11.05
C SER A 240 -8.11 -4.29 -11.12
N GLN A 241 -7.59 -5.41 -10.64
CA GLN A 241 -6.15 -5.72 -10.71
C GLN A 241 -5.61 -5.71 -12.16
N SER A 242 -6.49 -5.73 -13.17
CA SER A 242 -6.13 -5.51 -14.58
C SER A 242 -5.70 -4.08 -14.90
N ALA A 243 -6.21 -3.06 -14.19
CA ALA A 243 -5.82 -1.66 -14.36
C ALA A 243 -4.34 -1.43 -13.98
N LEU A 244 -3.83 -2.25 -13.05
CA LEU A 244 -2.43 -2.26 -12.64
C LEU A 244 -1.47 -2.71 -13.74
N LYS A 245 -1.95 -3.14 -14.91
CA LYS A 245 -1.08 -3.40 -16.07
C LYS A 245 -0.67 -2.13 -16.84
N SER A 246 -1.35 -1.02 -16.62
CA SER A 246 -1.06 0.25 -17.28
C SER A 246 0.03 1.02 -16.52
N ALA A 247 1.16 1.28 -17.18
CA ALA A 247 2.27 2.04 -16.59
C ALA A 247 1.86 3.46 -16.15
N SER A 248 1.01 4.15 -16.93
CA SER A 248 0.52 5.48 -16.57
C SER A 248 -0.46 5.46 -15.40
N PHE A 249 -1.24 4.38 -15.25
CA PHE A 249 -2.05 4.15 -14.06
C PHE A 249 -1.17 3.91 -12.82
N GLN A 250 -0.18 3.01 -12.94
CA GLN A 250 0.78 2.71 -11.87
C GLN A 250 1.48 3.98 -11.38
N GLN A 251 2.10 4.76 -12.29
CA GLN A 251 2.82 5.98 -11.94
C GLN A 251 1.94 6.96 -11.16
N ARG A 252 0.71 7.18 -11.61
CA ARG A 252 -0.22 8.09 -10.94
C ARG A 252 -0.57 7.63 -9.53
N ILE A 253 -0.80 6.33 -9.33
CA ILE A 253 -1.09 5.79 -8.01
C ILE A 253 0.16 5.84 -7.12
N PHE A 254 1.34 5.59 -7.66
CA PHE A 254 2.59 5.65 -6.91
C PHE A 254 2.97 7.07 -6.46
N ASN A 255 2.57 8.09 -7.21
CA ASN A 255 2.71 9.48 -6.77
C ASN A 255 1.96 9.75 -5.44
N LEU A 256 0.93 8.97 -5.11
CA LEU A 256 0.14 9.12 -3.88
C LEU A 256 0.76 8.40 -2.67
N LEU A 257 1.87 7.67 -2.84
CA LEU A 257 2.55 6.96 -1.73
C LEU A 257 2.91 7.86 -0.53
N PRO A 258 3.33 9.13 -0.69
CA PRO A 258 3.56 10.02 0.44
C PRO A 258 2.36 10.19 1.39
N LEU A 259 1.14 9.95 0.91
CA LEU A 259 -0.10 10.05 1.69
C LEU A 259 -0.51 8.71 2.33
N LEU A 260 0.21 7.62 2.08
CA LEU A 260 -0.20 6.26 2.45
C LEU A 260 -0.42 6.10 3.96
N THR A 261 0.49 6.62 4.78
CA THR A 261 0.41 6.50 6.25
C THR A 261 -0.86 7.16 6.79
N ASP A 262 -1.18 8.35 6.29
CA ASP A 262 -2.41 9.08 6.65
C ASP A 262 -3.66 8.31 6.19
N VAL A 263 -3.63 7.75 4.99
CA VAL A 263 -4.75 6.95 4.46
C VAL A 263 -5.00 5.69 5.28
N LEU A 264 -3.95 5.02 5.74
CA LEU A 264 -4.07 3.88 6.67
C LEU A 264 -4.63 4.33 8.02
N ALA A 265 -4.24 5.51 8.52
CA ALA A 265 -4.77 6.09 9.74
C ALA A 265 -6.27 6.41 9.62
N ILE A 266 -6.75 6.93 8.49
CA ILE A 266 -8.18 7.16 8.23
C ILE A 266 -8.97 5.85 8.40
N GLU A 267 -8.53 4.78 7.75
CA GLU A 267 -9.20 3.47 7.84
C GLU A 267 -9.23 2.98 9.30
N LYS A 268 -8.08 2.99 9.97
CA LYS A 268 -7.97 2.57 11.37
C LYS A 268 -8.92 3.35 12.28
N ASN A 269 -8.93 4.68 12.16
CA ASN A 269 -9.73 5.55 13.00
C ASN A 269 -11.23 5.35 12.73
N LEU A 270 -11.63 5.10 11.47
CA LEU A 270 -13.00 4.70 11.14
C LEU A 270 -13.39 3.39 11.82
N LEU A 271 -12.53 2.37 11.77
CA LEU A 271 -12.80 1.09 12.43
C LEU A 271 -12.84 1.20 13.97
N GLN A 272 -12.08 2.13 14.56
CA GLN A 272 -12.21 2.47 15.98
C GLN A 272 -13.59 3.08 16.30
N LEU A 273 -14.15 3.93 15.42
CA LEU A 273 -15.51 4.47 15.60
C LEU A 273 -16.57 3.36 15.50
N VAL A 274 -16.39 2.39 14.59
CA VAL A 274 -17.24 1.20 14.50
C VAL A 274 -17.14 0.38 15.78
N HIS A 275 -15.93 0.14 16.30
CA HIS A 275 -15.73 -0.58 17.56
C HIS A 275 -16.46 0.09 18.72
N LYS A 276 -16.26 1.41 18.90
CA LYS A 276 -16.93 2.21 19.94
C LYS A 276 -18.47 2.14 19.82
N HIS A 277 -18.99 2.12 18.60
CA HIS A 277 -20.43 1.99 18.37
C HIS A 277 -20.97 0.61 18.76
N LEU A 278 -20.22 -0.46 18.48
CA LEU A 278 -20.62 -1.83 18.82
C LEU A 278 -20.50 -2.14 20.33
N ASP A 279 -19.55 -1.50 21.01
CA ASP A 279 -19.35 -1.64 22.45
C ASP A 279 -20.39 -0.89 23.29
N ASN A 280 -21.15 0.02 22.68
CA ASN A 280 -22.20 0.77 23.36
C ASN A 280 -23.27 -0.20 23.92
N PRO A 281 -23.55 -0.17 25.25
CA PRO A 281 -24.52 -1.05 25.89
C PRO A 281 -25.91 -1.06 25.23
N SER A 282 -26.33 0.06 24.63
CA SER A 282 -27.62 0.20 23.93
C SER A 282 -27.70 -0.56 22.59
N VAL A 283 -26.56 -1.01 22.06
CA VAL A 283 -26.43 -1.73 20.77
C VAL A 283 -25.82 -3.14 20.99
N ARG A 284 -25.44 -3.46 22.24
CA ARG A 284 -24.59 -4.61 22.58
C ARG A 284 -25.22 -5.93 22.14
N GLY A 285 -24.54 -6.64 21.23
CA GLY A 285 -24.89 -7.98 20.76
C GLY A 285 -25.62 -8.05 19.41
N LEU A 286 -26.07 -6.92 18.85
CA LEU A 286 -26.73 -6.85 17.54
C LEU A 286 -26.09 -5.75 16.68
N SER A 287 -25.50 -6.10 15.54
CA SER A 287 -25.05 -5.07 14.58
C SER A 287 -26.25 -4.50 13.83
N ASN A 288 -26.58 -3.24 14.10
CA ASN A 288 -27.54 -2.46 13.32
C ASN A 288 -26.89 -1.74 12.12
N LEU A 289 -25.63 -2.02 11.82
CA LEU A 289 -24.90 -1.44 10.69
C LEU A 289 -24.82 -2.45 9.55
N ALA A 290 -25.23 -2.03 8.35
CA ALA A 290 -25.11 -2.87 7.18
C ALA A 290 -23.63 -3.19 6.87
N GLY A 291 -23.36 -4.43 6.44
CA GLY A 291 -22.01 -4.93 6.18
C GLY A 291 -21.17 -5.25 7.42
N VAL A 292 -21.56 -4.83 8.62
CA VAL A 292 -20.80 -5.09 9.86
C VAL A 292 -21.35 -6.33 10.56
N LYS A 293 -20.49 -7.30 10.88
CA LYS A 293 -20.86 -8.44 11.74
C LYS A 293 -20.15 -8.32 13.09
N PRO A 294 -20.87 -8.43 14.21
CA PRO A 294 -20.32 -8.15 15.54
C PRO A 294 -19.41 -9.27 16.10
N LYS A 295 -19.18 -10.34 15.32
CA LYS A 295 -18.30 -11.45 15.66
C LYS A 295 -17.28 -11.66 14.55
N GLY A 296 -16.03 -11.91 14.94
CA GLY A 296 -14.91 -12.21 14.07
C GLY A 296 -13.75 -11.24 14.29
N ILE A 297 -12.83 -11.17 13.34
CA ILE A 297 -11.60 -10.37 13.46
C ILE A 297 -11.35 -9.63 12.16
N VAL A 298 -11.15 -8.32 12.25
CA VAL A 298 -10.48 -7.50 11.24
C VAL A 298 -9.09 -7.21 11.76
N ALA A 299 -8.06 -7.53 10.98
CA ALA A 299 -6.68 -7.14 11.26
C ALA A 299 -6.22 -6.15 10.18
N LEU A 300 -5.50 -5.13 10.59
CA LEU A 300 -4.94 -4.08 9.72
C LEU A 300 -3.44 -4.27 9.52
N MET A 301 -2.90 -3.56 8.52
CA MET A 301 -1.48 -3.63 8.15
C MET A 301 -0.55 -3.20 9.28
N ASP A 302 -0.97 -2.25 10.10
CA ASP A 302 -0.18 -1.77 11.25
C ASP A 302 -0.16 -2.75 12.45
N GLY A 303 -0.83 -3.90 12.32
CA GLY A 303 -0.95 -4.91 13.38
C GLY A 303 -2.14 -4.71 14.31
N SER A 304 -2.92 -3.63 14.16
CA SER A 304 -4.16 -3.43 14.91
C SER A 304 -5.19 -4.50 14.56
N TYR A 305 -6.05 -4.84 15.53
CA TYR A 305 -7.15 -5.79 15.33
C TYR A 305 -8.42 -5.33 16.05
N PHE A 306 -9.58 -5.70 15.48
CA PHE A 306 -10.90 -5.39 16.03
C PHE A 306 -11.78 -6.64 16.07
N GLY A 307 -12.60 -6.76 17.12
CA GLY A 307 -13.45 -7.93 17.41
C GLY A 307 -14.73 -8.03 16.58
N PHE A 308 -14.70 -7.61 15.32
CA PHE A 308 -15.83 -7.66 14.38
C PHE A 308 -15.33 -7.97 12.97
N THR A 309 -16.24 -8.18 12.01
CA THR A 309 -15.87 -8.25 10.58
C THR A 309 -16.56 -7.19 9.77
N VAL A 310 -15.81 -6.55 8.88
CA VAL A 310 -16.31 -5.71 7.79
C VAL A 310 -15.71 -6.15 6.45
N PRO A 311 -16.40 -5.92 5.33
CA PRO A 311 -15.83 -6.05 4.00
C PRO A 311 -14.65 -5.11 3.79
N ILE A 312 -13.68 -5.53 2.97
CA ILE A 312 -12.51 -4.71 2.61
C ILE A 312 -12.90 -3.34 2.03
N SER A 313 -14.04 -3.28 1.33
CA SER A 313 -14.53 -2.06 0.72
C SER A 313 -15.19 -1.08 1.70
N PHE A 314 -15.34 -1.45 2.98
CA PHE A 314 -16.09 -0.69 3.98
C PHE A 314 -15.59 0.75 4.15
N SER A 315 -14.27 0.92 4.21
CA SER A 315 -13.62 2.21 4.43
C SER A 315 -13.58 3.10 3.18
N LEU A 316 -13.74 2.51 1.99
CA LEU A 316 -13.46 3.19 0.72
C LEU A 316 -14.28 4.46 0.47
N PRO A 317 -15.59 4.53 0.77
CA PRO A 317 -16.36 5.77 0.63
C PRO A 317 -15.87 6.92 1.52
N VAL A 318 -15.48 6.59 2.76
CA VAL A 318 -14.96 7.58 3.71
C VAL A 318 -13.56 8.03 3.28
N VAL A 319 -12.68 7.10 2.92
CA VAL A 319 -11.35 7.39 2.40
C VAL A 319 -11.42 8.26 1.13
N ALA A 320 -12.36 7.98 0.23
CA ALA A 320 -12.55 8.78 -0.98
C ALA A 320 -12.97 10.23 -0.71
N ALA A 321 -13.62 10.51 0.42
CA ALA A 321 -14.02 11.87 0.78
C ALA A 321 -12.81 12.76 1.12
N TYR A 322 -11.73 12.17 1.66
CA TYR A 322 -10.51 12.90 2.02
C TYR A 322 -9.79 13.52 0.82
N ARG A 323 -9.99 13.00 -0.40
CA ARG A 323 -9.34 13.55 -1.60
C ARG A 323 -9.70 15.02 -1.87
N VAL A 324 -10.78 15.51 -1.28
CA VAL A 324 -11.15 16.94 -1.29
C VAL A 324 -10.03 17.80 -0.74
N PHE A 325 -9.31 17.29 0.27
CA PHE A 325 -8.19 17.94 0.93
C PHE A 325 -6.84 17.71 0.25
N ILE A 326 -6.75 16.98 -0.87
CA ILE A 326 -5.50 16.85 -1.62
C ILE A 326 -5.26 18.13 -2.41
N ASP A 327 -4.02 18.63 -2.40
CA ASP A 327 -3.61 19.78 -3.18
C ASP A 327 -3.99 19.59 -4.66
N PRO A 328 -4.81 20.48 -5.26
CA PRO A 328 -5.21 20.36 -6.65
C PRO A 328 -4.05 20.54 -7.64
N GLU A 329 -2.91 21.09 -7.22
CA GLU A 329 -1.74 21.27 -8.07
C GLU A 329 -1.03 19.93 -8.35
N PRO A 330 -0.81 19.57 -9.63
CA PRO A 330 -0.01 18.39 -9.97
C PRO A 330 1.38 18.46 -9.33
N PRO A 331 1.91 17.35 -8.78
CA PRO A 331 1.46 15.97 -8.96
C PRO A 331 0.35 15.49 -8.00
N CYS A 332 -0.28 16.37 -7.22
CA CYS A 332 -1.34 16.07 -6.24
C CYS A 332 -0.89 15.07 -5.16
N THR A 333 0.27 15.32 -4.54
CA THR A 333 0.96 14.39 -3.63
C THR A 333 1.00 14.85 -2.17
N SER A 334 0.34 15.95 -1.85
CA SER A 334 0.29 16.57 -0.54
C SER A 334 -1.15 16.92 -0.16
N TRP A 335 -1.39 17.07 1.15
CA TRP A 335 -2.62 17.66 1.64
C TRP A 335 -2.55 19.19 1.54
N LEU A 336 -3.68 19.82 1.21
CA LEU A 336 -3.88 21.27 1.18
C LEU A 336 -3.73 21.89 2.57
N ILE A 337 -4.12 21.15 3.60
CA ILE A 337 -4.01 21.50 5.02
C ILE A 337 -3.29 20.33 5.70
N PRO A 338 -2.37 20.55 6.65
CA PRO A 338 -1.71 19.44 7.37
C PRO A 338 -2.72 18.43 7.93
N PHE A 339 -2.45 17.13 7.79
CA PHE A 339 -3.41 16.05 8.05
C PHE A 339 -3.99 16.09 9.46
N ASP A 340 -3.18 16.39 10.47
CA ASP A 340 -3.57 16.51 11.88
C ASP A 340 -4.58 17.65 12.12
N LYS A 341 -4.61 18.68 11.27
CA LYS A 341 -5.47 19.86 11.46
C LYS A 341 -6.90 19.64 11.00
N PHE A 342 -7.13 18.72 10.06
CA PHE A 342 -8.47 18.51 9.51
C PHE A 342 -9.02 17.11 9.74
N SER A 343 -8.17 16.09 9.91
CA SER A 343 -8.63 14.69 9.99
C SER A 343 -9.50 14.44 11.22
N ASP A 344 -9.13 15.01 12.37
CA ASP A 344 -9.86 14.87 13.64
C ASP A 344 -11.21 15.60 13.63
N VAL A 345 -11.37 16.59 12.76
CA VAL A 345 -12.64 17.32 12.55
C VAL A 345 -13.50 16.59 11.51
N LEU A 346 -12.88 16.15 10.41
CA LEU A 346 -13.59 15.58 9.28
C LEU A 346 -14.18 14.19 9.58
N LEU A 347 -13.40 13.29 10.20
CA LEU A 347 -13.84 11.91 10.38
C LEU A 347 -15.12 11.78 11.22
N PRO A 348 -15.29 12.50 12.35
CA PRO A 348 -16.54 12.47 13.10
C PRO A 348 -17.76 12.90 12.28
N GLU A 349 -17.64 13.96 11.48
CA GLU A 349 -18.72 14.46 10.62
C GLU A 349 -19.12 13.42 9.56
N LEU A 350 -18.13 12.84 8.87
CA LEU A 350 -18.35 11.76 7.91
C LEU A 350 -19.00 10.54 8.60
N TRP A 351 -18.52 10.17 9.79
CA TRP A 351 -19.02 9.01 10.52
C TRP A 351 -20.47 9.15 10.94
N VAL A 352 -20.89 10.31 11.45
CA VAL A 352 -22.28 10.55 11.87
C VAL A 352 -23.23 10.26 10.72
N TRP A 353 -22.95 10.86 9.56
CA TRP A 353 -23.78 10.66 8.37
C TRP A 353 -23.70 9.22 7.87
N TYR A 354 -22.48 8.68 7.74
CA TYR A 354 -22.24 7.35 7.17
C TYR A 354 -22.91 6.24 7.98
N ARG A 355 -22.74 6.28 9.31
CA ARG A 355 -23.38 5.35 10.26
C ARG A 355 -24.90 5.35 10.09
N ASP A 356 -25.52 6.52 9.95
CA ASP A 356 -26.96 6.62 9.84
C ASP A 356 -27.47 6.07 8.49
N GLN A 357 -26.70 6.21 7.41
CA GLN A 357 -26.99 5.51 6.16
C GLN A 357 -26.85 3.99 6.30
N LEU A 358 -25.81 3.50 6.96
CA LEU A 358 -25.63 2.07 7.21
C LEU A 358 -26.79 1.47 8.03
N LYS A 359 -27.32 2.22 9.00
CA LYS A 359 -28.53 1.84 9.75
C LYS A 359 -29.76 1.76 8.86
N LYS A 360 -29.97 2.77 7.99
CA LYS A 360 -31.09 2.79 7.03
C LYS A 360 -31.02 1.61 6.07
N GLU A 361 -29.83 1.32 5.52
CA GLU A 361 -29.64 0.18 4.61
C GLU A 361 -29.86 -1.16 5.33
N LYS A 362 -29.39 -1.29 6.58
CA LYS A 362 -29.67 -2.48 7.40
C LYS A 362 -31.17 -2.67 7.64
N ALA A 363 -31.89 -1.59 7.96
CA ALA A 363 -33.33 -1.62 8.18
C ALA A 363 -34.13 -2.02 6.92
N LYS A 364 -33.59 -1.75 5.72
CA LYS A 364 -34.15 -2.22 4.43
C LYS A 364 -33.81 -3.68 4.11
N GLY A 365 -33.04 -4.37 4.96
CA GLY A 365 -32.55 -5.73 4.71
C GLY A 365 -31.30 -5.79 3.81
N ASN A 366 -30.70 -4.65 3.46
CA ASN A 366 -29.48 -4.62 2.66
C ASN A 366 -28.27 -4.93 3.54
N GLU A 367 -27.90 -6.20 3.65
CA GLU A 367 -26.71 -6.63 4.39
C GLU A 367 -25.44 -6.74 3.53
N SER A 368 -25.62 -6.91 2.22
CA SER A 368 -24.52 -6.96 1.26
C SER A 368 -23.95 -5.57 1.05
N PHE A 369 -22.76 -5.35 1.58
CA PHE A 369 -22.07 -4.08 1.42
C PHE A 369 -21.71 -3.75 -0.04
N THR A 370 -21.60 -4.77 -0.90
CA THR A 370 -21.41 -4.58 -2.35
C THR A 370 -22.58 -3.82 -2.99
N SER A 371 -23.80 -4.01 -2.50
CA SER A 371 -24.98 -3.25 -2.95
C SER A 371 -24.85 -1.78 -2.55
N ILE A 372 -24.44 -1.55 -1.31
CA ILE A 372 -24.34 -0.22 -0.68
C ILE A 372 -23.36 0.65 -1.43
N ILE A 373 -22.14 0.16 -1.67
CA ILE A 373 -21.11 0.93 -2.40
C ILE A 373 -21.44 1.20 -3.86
N ARG A 374 -22.42 0.52 -4.45
CA ARG A 374 -22.83 0.82 -5.84
C ARG A 374 -23.67 2.09 -5.93
N HIS A 375 -24.25 2.56 -4.83
CA HIS A 375 -25.07 3.77 -4.81
C HIS A 375 -24.21 5.03 -4.91
N PRO A 376 -24.25 5.78 -6.02
CA PRO A 376 -23.40 6.96 -6.21
C PRO A 376 -23.63 8.05 -5.17
N ALA A 377 -24.86 8.15 -4.64
CA ALA A 377 -25.24 9.13 -3.62
C ALA A 377 -24.38 9.03 -2.35
N ILE A 378 -24.01 7.82 -1.92
CA ILE A 378 -23.15 7.63 -0.74
C ILE A 378 -21.80 8.33 -0.92
N TRP A 379 -21.24 8.24 -2.11
CA TRP A 379 -19.95 8.85 -2.43
C TRP A 379 -20.06 10.37 -2.58
N SER A 380 -21.09 10.86 -3.28
CA SER A 380 -21.28 12.30 -3.45
C SER A 380 -21.53 13.00 -2.13
N ASP A 381 -22.37 12.44 -1.27
CA ASP A 381 -22.79 13.12 -0.04
C ASP A 381 -21.64 13.20 0.97
N LEU A 382 -20.85 12.14 1.11
CA LEU A 382 -19.61 12.17 1.92
C LEU A 382 -18.61 13.20 1.39
N CYS A 383 -18.47 13.29 0.06
CA CYS A 383 -17.62 14.29 -0.57
C CYS A 383 -18.12 15.72 -0.35
N LEU A 384 -19.43 15.96 -0.36
CA LEU A 384 -20.03 17.26 -0.07
C LEU A 384 -19.79 17.68 1.38
N ILE A 385 -19.98 16.76 2.34
CA ILE A 385 -19.64 17.00 3.75
C ILE A 385 -18.17 17.39 3.89
N ALA A 386 -17.26 16.65 3.24
CA ALA A 386 -15.84 16.98 3.26
C ALA A 386 -15.52 18.36 2.66
N GLN A 387 -16.22 18.77 1.59
CA GLN A 387 -16.08 20.12 1.03
C GLN A 387 -16.57 21.21 1.96
N ASP A 388 -17.66 20.98 2.68
CA ASP A 388 -18.18 21.96 3.65
C ASP A 388 -17.18 22.18 4.78
N VAL A 389 -16.64 21.09 5.34
CA VAL A 389 -15.58 21.15 6.36
C VAL A 389 -14.33 21.85 5.82
N GLN A 390 -13.89 21.50 4.60
CA GLN A 390 -12.75 22.17 3.97
C GLN A 390 -12.95 23.67 3.85
N ARG A 391 -14.13 24.11 3.38
CA ARG A 391 -14.45 25.54 3.22
C ARG A 391 -14.47 26.28 4.55
N GLN A 392 -14.94 25.63 5.62
CA GLN A 392 -14.90 26.21 6.97
C GLN A 392 -13.46 26.38 7.45
N LEU A 393 -12.65 25.32 7.38
CA LEU A 393 -11.26 25.35 7.83
C LEU A 393 -10.40 26.34 7.04
N LEU A 394 -10.60 26.45 5.72
CA LEU A 394 -9.89 27.44 4.91
C LEU A 394 -10.29 28.88 5.25
N LYS A 395 -11.57 29.13 5.59
CA LYS A 395 -12.00 30.44 6.07
C LYS A 395 -11.36 30.78 7.41
N GLU A 396 -11.27 29.81 8.32
CA GLU A 396 -10.61 29.99 9.62
C GLU A 396 -9.11 30.25 9.47
N HIS A 397 -8.42 29.56 8.56
CA HIS A 397 -7.01 29.83 8.24
C HIS A 397 -6.81 31.19 7.57
N GLN A 398 -7.83 31.72 6.88
CA GLN A 398 -7.82 33.06 6.28
C GLN A 398 -8.25 34.17 7.26
N GLN A 399 -8.70 33.85 8.48
CA GLN A 399 -9.02 34.88 9.47
C GLN A 399 -7.73 35.53 9.98
N LYS A 400 -7.51 36.77 9.53
CA LYS A 400 -6.42 37.63 10.00
C LYS A 400 -6.52 37.79 11.52
N PRO A 401 -5.41 37.70 12.29
CA PRO A 401 -5.46 37.95 13.72
C PRO A 401 -6.01 39.35 14.00
N PRO A 402 -6.68 39.57 15.14
CA PRO A 402 -7.23 40.89 15.47
C PRO A 402 -6.11 41.94 15.48
N PHE A 403 -6.42 43.15 15.03
CA PHE A 403 -5.48 44.27 15.13
C PHE A 403 -5.07 44.47 16.59
N ARG A 404 -3.76 44.36 16.86
CA ARG A 404 -3.18 44.56 18.19
C ARG A 404 -2.12 45.64 18.08
N PRO A 405 -2.41 46.87 18.53
CA PRO A 405 -1.44 47.94 18.41
C PRO A 405 -0.22 47.61 19.27
N THR A 406 0.97 47.83 18.70
CA THR A 406 2.25 47.64 19.39
C THR A 406 2.98 48.96 19.59
N HIS A 407 2.62 49.99 18.82
CA HIS A 407 3.24 51.30 18.85
C HIS A 407 2.19 52.40 18.65
N THR A 408 2.57 53.63 18.97
CA THR A 408 1.88 54.87 18.65
C THR A 408 2.68 55.63 17.59
N LEU A 409 2.04 55.97 16.48
CA LEU A 409 2.57 56.85 15.45
C LEU A 409 2.12 58.29 15.74
N ILE A 410 3.06 59.20 15.93
CA ILE A 410 2.81 60.61 16.24
C ILE A 410 3.19 61.46 15.04
N ASN A 411 2.28 62.27 14.52
CA ASN A 411 2.57 63.30 13.51
C ASN A 411 2.56 64.68 14.18
N HIS A 412 3.74 65.25 14.40
CA HIS A 412 3.89 66.53 15.09
C HIS A 412 3.41 67.73 14.28
N LYS A 413 3.31 67.61 12.95
CA LYS A 413 2.82 68.71 12.09
C LYS A 413 1.30 68.84 12.16
N GLU A 414 0.61 67.72 12.33
CA GLU A 414 -0.86 67.63 12.36
C GLU A 414 -1.41 67.46 13.77
N GLU A 415 -0.54 67.44 14.79
CA GLU A 415 -0.87 67.18 16.20
C GLU A 415 -1.74 65.93 16.39
N SER A 416 -1.48 64.89 15.60
CA SER A 416 -2.29 63.67 15.56
C SER A 416 -1.52 62.46 16.06
N THR A 417 -2.24 61.52 16.67
CA THR A 417 -1.69 60.25 17.16
C THR A 417 -2.52 59.10 16.63
N THR A 418 -1.87 58.03 16.17
CA THR A 418 -2.51 56.85 15.59
C THR A 418 -1.91 55.58 16.17
N LEU A 419 -2.74 54.66 16.66
CA LEU A 419 -2.28 53.35 17.10
C LEU A 419 -1.93 52.48 15.90
N VAL A 420 -0.78 51.82 15.94
CA VAL A 420 -0.26 51.01 14.83
C VAL A 420 0.32 49.68 15.29
N THR A 421 0.33 48.69 14.40
CA THR A 421 1.05 47.42 14.59
C THR A 421 2.27 47.42 13.68
N VAL A 422 3.44 47.21 14.28
CA VAL A 422 4.72 47.05 13.56
C VAL A 422 5.00 45.56 13.38
N VAL A 423 5.16 45.13 12.14
CA VAL A 423 5.47 43.73 11.78
C VAL A 423 6.86 43.69 11.13
N PRO A 424 7.84 43.00 11.73
CA PRO A 424 9.17 42.87 11.14
C PRO A 424 9.14 41.97 9.89
N ALA A 425 9.90 42.34 8.86
CA ALA A 425 10.13 41.48 7.72
C ALA A 425 11.03 40.29 8.10
N SER A 426 10.82 39.12 7.49
CA SER A 426 11.59 37.91 7.80
C SER A 426 13.07 38.02 7.45
N ASP A 427 13.40 38.79 6.42
CA ASP A 427 14.74 38.80 5.80
C ASP A 427 15.34 40.20 5.65
N SER A 428 14.89 41.18 6.45
CA SER A 428 15.46 42.55 6.43
C SER A 428 15.25 43.32 7.72
N ASP A 429 16.02 44.38 7.93
CA ASP A 429 15.88 45.33 9.05
C ASP A 429 14.64 46.25 8.90
N TRP A 430 13.84 46.07 7.85
CA TRP A 430 12.59 46.79 7.64
C TRP A 430 11.43 46.15 8.38
N SER A 431 10.53 46.99 8.86
CA SER A 431 9.24 46.59 9.41
C SER A 431 8.12 47.30 8.66
N THR A 432 7.01 46.62 8.41
CA THR A 432 5.81 47.26 7.87
C THR A 432 4.95 47.77 9.02
N VAL A 433 4.48 49.01 8.91
CA VAL A 433 3.68 49.68 9.95
C VAL A 433 2.23 49.72 9.49
N TYR A 434 1.33 49.04 10.19
CA TYR A 434 -0.09 48.98 9.84
C TYR A 434 -0.92 49.85 10.78
N THR A 435 -1.75 50.74 10.26
CA THR A 435 -2.91 51.26 11.00
C THR A 435 -4.00 50.19 11.10
N ALA A 436 -5.05 50.44 11.91
CA ALA A 436 -6.21 49.54 11.96
C ALA A 436 -6.84 49.35 10.56
N SER A 437 -6.97 50.42 9.78
CA SER A 437 -7.51 50.37 8.43
C SER A 437 -6.60 49.60 7.46
N ASP A 438 -5.28 49.81 7.52
CA ASP A 438 -4.31 49.07 6.71
C ASP A 438 -4.31 47.57 7.05
N TRP A 439 -4.55 47.27 8.33
CA TRP A 439 -4.67 45.90 8.83
C TRP A 439 -5.91 45.21 8.25
N GLU A 440 -7.05 45.88 8.10
CA GLU A 440 -8.23 45.28 7.48
C GLU A 440 -7.99 44.88 6.01
N VAL A 441 -7.25 45.69 5.26
CA VAL A 441 -7.00 45.47 3.82
C VAL A 441 -5.66 44.79 3.51
N SER A 442 -4.87 44.46 4.53
CA SER A 442 -3.53 43.85 4.40
C SER A 442 -2.57 44.61 3.49
N LYS A 443 -2.69 45.93 3.47
CA LYS A 443 -1.86 46.80 2.66
C LYS A 443 -1.53 48.04 3.46
N SER A 444 -0.24 48.25 3.71
CA SER A 444 0.28 49.49 4.27
C SER A 444 1.16 50.17 3.23
N SER A 445 1.19 51.50 3.27
CA SER A 445 2.16 52.29 2.53
C SER A 445 3.36 52.72 3.37
N ILE A 446 3.37 52.40 4.68
CA ILE A 446 4.34 52.88 5.67
C ILE A 446 5.27 51.75 6.08
N GLU A 447 6.57 52.03 6.00
CA GLU A 447 7.65 51.16 6.43
C GLU A 447 8.54 51.89 7.45
N TYR A 448 9.15 51.13 8.35
CA TYR A 448 10.04 51.62 9.39
C TYR A 448 11.37 50.88 9.32
N HIS A 449 12.46 51.63 9.42
CA HIS A 449 13.81 51.09 9.58
C HIS A 449 14.53 51.78 10.74
N PRO A 450 15.19 51.05 11.66
CA PRO A 450 15.79 51.65 12.86
C PRO A 450 16.78 52.79 12.61
N LYS A 451 17.52 52.74 11.49
CA LYS A 451 18.50 53.78 11.12
C LYS A 451 17.97 54.84 10.15
N LEU A 452 16.93 54.53 9.38
CA LEU A 452 16.45 55.40 8.29
C LEU A 452 15.11 56.09 8.64
N GLY A 453 14.48 55.67 9.73
CA GLY A 453 13.21 56.20 10.20
C GLY A 453 12.02 55.65 9.41
N LEU A 454 10.92 56.41 9.42
CA LEU A 454 9.68 56.06 8.74
C LEU A 454 9.70 56.54 7.27
N ILE A 455 9.26 55.67 6.37
CA ILE A 455 9.11 55.95 4.94
C ILE A 455 7.69 55.60 4.52
N SER A 456 7.07 56.45 3.70
CA SER A 456 5.83 56.13 3.00
C SER A 456 5.98 56.32 1.50
N GLN A 457 5.71 55.27 0.72
CA GLN A 457 5.83 55.29 -0.76
C GLN A 457 7.18 55.83 -1.27
N GLY A 458 8.28 55.49 -0.60
CA GLY A 458 9.63 55.94 -0.95
C GLY A 458 9.99 57.37 -0.50
N VAL A 459 9.11 58.06 0.23
CA VAL A 459 9.37 59.39 0.81
C VAL A 459 9.52 59.28 2.32
N GLN A 460 10.59 59.86 2.87
CA GLN A 460 10.80 59.89 4.33
C GLN A 460 9.73 60.76 5.00
N LEU A 461 9.08 60.21 6.03
CA LEU A 461 8.09 60.94 6.83
C LEU A 461 8.81 61.81 7.86
N VAL A 462 8.92 63.10 7.55
CA VAL A 462 9.52 64.11 8.45
C VAL A 462 8.49 64.55 9.49
N ASN A 463 8.93 64.86 10.72
CA ASN A 463 8.06 65.22 11.86
C ASN A 463 7.09 64.11 12.29
N THR A 464 7.44 62.86 12.02
CA THR A 464 6.68 61.69 12.47
C THR A 464 7.56 60.82 13.35
N GLU A 465 7.03 60.38 14.49
CA GLU A 465 7.73 59.52 15.45
C GLU A 465 6.93 58.23 15.69
N LEU A 466 7.63 57.12 15.91
CA LEU A 466 7.05 55.83 16.25
C LEU A 466 7.50 55.44 17.66
N ILE A 467 6.55 55.36 18.59
CA ILE A 467 6.82 55.10 20.02
C ILE A 467 6.21 53.75 20.41
N PRO A 468 6.98 52.79 20.97
CA PRO A 468 6.43 51.55 21.50
C PRO A 468 5.37 51.81 22.59
N LEU A 469 4.32 50.99 22.61
CA LEU A 469 3.28 51.04 23.65
C LEU A 469 3.71 50.41 24.97
#